data_AF-A0A172UNP1-F1
#
_entry.id   AF-A0A172UNP1-F1
#
_cell.length_a   1.000
_cell.length_b   1.000
_cell.length_c   1.000
_cell.angle_alpha   90.00
_cell.angle_beta   90.00
_cell.angle_gamma   90.00
#
_symmetry.space_group_name_H-M   'P 1'
#
loop_
_entity.id
_entity.type
_entity.pdbx_description
1 polymer ?
#
loop_
_entity_poly.entity_id
_entity_poly.type
_entity_poly.pdbx_seq_one_letter_code
_entity_poly.pdbx_strand_id
1 'polypeptide(L)'
;MVAMSSRSCEEPPTPIGSLCSEWELDQGIASRVVYTPDRFPAGCTAGVRISAIQVEDGSFETAADVPHIYLEFHPDSGLTIENARALALVLTESAAQLESWIEMFGAVADPGAER
;
A
#
# COMPACT_ATOMS: atom_id res chain seq x y z
N MET A 1 25.75 -31.51 -9.53
CA MET A 1 24.39 -31.02 -9.86
C MET A 1 23.65 -30.92 -8.53
N VAL A 2 23.65 -29.72 -7.92
CA VAL A 2 23.00 -29.51 -6.62
C VAL A 2 21.51 -29.36 -6.90
N ALA A 3 20.71 -30.26 -6.33
CA ALA A 3 19.26 -30.17 -6.38
C ALA A 3 18.85 -28.87 -5.67
N MET A 4 18.38 -27.88 -6.42
CA MET A 4 17.72 -26.73 -5.83
C MET A 4 16.43 -27.25 -5.19
N SER A 5 16.40 -27.29 -3.86
CA SER A 5 15.18 -27.52 -3.11
C SER A 5 14.11 -26.56 -3.61
N SER A 6 13.05 -27.11 -4.20
CA SER A 6 11.80 -26.40 -4.43
C SER A 6 11.23 -26.01 -3.06
N ARG A 7 11.75 -24.94 -2.45
CA ARG A 7 11.00 -24.23 -1.43
C ARG A 7 9.79 -23.71 -2.16
N SER A 8 8.64 -24.33 -1.91
CA SER A 8 7.37 -23.66 -2.07
C SER A 8 7.39 -22.50 -1.08
N CYS A 9 8.02 -21.38 -1.45
CA CYS A 9 7.79 -20.13 -0.73
C CYS A 9 6.31 -19.83 -0.99
N GLU A 10 5.47 -20.05 0.02
CA GLU A 10 4.12 -19.53 0.03
C GLU A 10 4.25 -18.01 -0.16
N GLU A 11 3.62 -17.47 -1.21
CA GLU A 11 3.63 -16.03 -1.41
C GLU A 11 3.06 -15.34 -0.17
N PRO A 12 3.65 -14.22 0.28
CA PRO A 12 3.17 -13.56 1.47
C PRO A 12 1.73 -13.08 1.25
N PRO A 13 0.88 -13.13 2.28
CA PRO A 13 -0.51 -12.75 2.18
C PRO A 13 -0.64 -11.27 1.78
N THR A 14 -1.67 -10.97 1.00
CA THR A 14 -2.06 -9.59 0.70
C THR A 14 -3.06 -9.08 1.72
N PRO A 15 -2.98 -7.80 2.14
CA PRO A 15 -3.99 -7.18 2.98
C PRO A 15 -5.41 -7.28 2.40
N ILE A 16 -6.41 -7.38 3.27
CA ILE A 16 -7.80 -7.45 2.85
C ILE A 16 -8.22 -6.17 2.13
N GLY A 17 -8.92 -6.33 1.00
CA GLY A 17 -9.40 -5.21 0.18
C GLY A 17 -8.31 -4.52 -0.63
N SER A 18 -7.11 -5.11 -0.70
CA SER A 18 -6.03 -4.64 -1.55
C SER A 18 -6.01 -5.33 -2.91
N LEU A 19 -5.41 -4.63 -3.87
CA LEU A 19 -4.87 -5.13 -5.11
C LEU A 19 -3.34 -5.09 -5.01
N CYS A 20 -2.64 -5.82 -5.87
CA CYS A 20 -1.20 -5.79 -5.92
C CYS A 20 -0.65 -5.79 -7.35
N SER A 21 0.50 -5.15 -7.54
CA SER A 21 1.31 -5.31 -8.75
C SER A 21 1.96 -6.69 -8.79
N GLU A 22 2.61 -7.00 -9.91
CA GLU A 22 3.58 -8.10 -9.96
C GLU A 22 4.77 -7.80 -9.04
N TRP A 23 5.48 -8.86 -8.64
CA TRP A 23 6.74 -8.75 -7.91
C TRP A 23 7.85 -8.26 -8.83
N GLU A 24 8.61 -7.29 -8.36
CA GLU A 24 9.80 -6.73 -9.01
C GLU A 24 11.02 -6.93 -8.12
N LEU A 25 12.16 -7.25 -8.73
CA LEU A 25 13.43 -7.43 -8.03
C LEU A 25 14.28 -6.17 -8.24
N ASP A 26 14.44 -5.36 -7.20
CA ASP A 26 15.35 -4.21 -7.20
C ASP A 26 16.44 -4.40 -6.15
N GLN A 27 17.70 -4.20 -6.55
CA GLN A 27 18.88 -4.32 -5.67
C GLN A 27 18.94 -5.62 -4.83
N GLY A 28 18.38 -6.72 -5.34
CA GLY A 28 18.34 -8.02 -4.66
C GLY A 28 17.15 -8.21 -3.71
N ILE A 29 16.21 -7.28 -3.70
CA ILE A 29 15.03 -7.28 -2.83
C ILE A 29 13.80 -7.40 -3.70
N ALA A 30 13.06 -8.50 -3.55
CA ALA A 30 11.79 -8.68 -4.23
C ALA A 30 10.72 -7.88 -3.49
N SER A 31 10.06 -6.98 -4.19
CA SER A 31 9.00 -6.12 -3.66
C SER A 31 7.84 -5.97 -4.65
N ARG A 32 6.66 -5.59 -4.15
CA ARG A 32 5.49 -5.27 -4.98
C ARG A 32 4.73 -4.11 -4.36
N VAL A 33 3.99 -3.37 -5.18
CA VAL A 33 3.06 -2.35 -4.68
C VAL A 33 1.74 -3.00 -4.31
N VAL A 34 1.28 -2.72 -3.10
CA VAL A 34 -0.03 -3.13 -2.58
C VAL A 34 -0.86 -1.88 -2.35
N TYR A 35 -2.07 -1.83 -2.92
CA TYR A 35 -2.89 -0.63 -2.91
C TYR A 35 -4.38 -0.93 -2.86
N THR A 36 -5.19 0.00 -2.37
CA THR A 36 -6.66 -0.10 -2.48
C THR A 36 -7.13 0.48 -3.81
N PRO A 37 -8.28 0.04 -4.35
CA PRO A 37 -8.96 0.78 -5.40
C PRO A 37 -9.23 2.24 -4.99
N ASP A 38 -9.24 3.14 -5.96
CA ASP A 38 -9.54 4.56 -5.71
C ASP A 38 -10.97 4.71 -5.17
N ARG A 39 -11.09 5.37 -4.02
CA ARG A 39 -12.38 5.71 -3.40
C ARG A 39 -12.70 7.17 -3.66
N PHE A 40 -13.76 7.40 -4.43
CA PHE A 40 -14.31 8.72 -4.68
C PHE A 40 -15.59 8.91 -3.86
N PRO A 41 -15.63 9.87 -2.92
CA PRO A 41 -16.89 10.28 -2.33
C PRO A 41 -17.88 10.73 -3.42
N ALA A 42 -19.17 10.44 -3.26
CA ALA A 42 -20.17 10.75 -4.28
C ALA A 42 -20.17 12.25 -4.64
N GLY A 43 -19.99 12.57 -5.92
CA GLY A 43 -19.92 13.96 -6.39
C GLY A 43 -18.61 14.68 -6.09
N CYS A 44 -17.62 13.99 -5.52
CA CYS A 44 -16.28 14.49 -5.29
C CYS A 44 -15.35 14.04 -6.43
N THR A 45 -14.59 14.99 -6.97
CA THR A 45 -13.54 14.75 -7.97
C THR A 45 -12.19 14.40 -7.33
N ALA A 46 -12.15 14.30 -6.00
CA ALA A 46 -10.98 13.88 -5.26
C ALA A 46 -11.10 12.40 -4.88
N GLY A 47 -10.09 11.62 -5.25
CA GLY A 47 -9.96 10.21 -4.94
C GLY A 47 -8.98 9.96 -3.81
N VAL A 48 -9.21 8.88 -3.05
CA VAL A 48 -8.32 8.42 -1.99
C VAL A 48 -7.95 6.97 -2.25
N ARG A 49 -6.66 6.64 -2.17
CA ARG A 49 -6.18 5.26 -2.12
C ARG A 49 -5.09 5.08 -1.07
N ILE A 50 -5.02 3.90 -0.47
CA ILE A 50 -3.90 3.47 0.36
C ILE A 50 -2.87 2.82 -0.57
N SER A 51 -1.59 3.05 -0.33
CA SER A 51 -0.49 2.41 -1.05
C SER A 51 0.63 2.07 -0.08
N ALA A 52 1.25 0.90 -0.28
CA ALA A 52 2.42 0.46 0.46
C ALA A 52 3.28 -0.45 -0.44
N ILE A 53 4.59 -0.50 -0.20
CA ILE A 53 5.47 -1.47 -0.85
C ILE A 53 5.62 -2.66 0.08
N GLN A 54 5.21 -3.85 -0.37
CA GLN A 54 5.38 -5.10 0.37
C GLN A 54 6.62 -5.84 -0.13
N VAL A 55 7.49 -6.28 0.76
CA VAL A 55 8.67 -7.09 0.44
C VAL A 55 8.37 -8.60 0.57
N GLU A 56 9.26 -9.46 0.10
CA GLU A 56 9.07 -10.93 0.04
C GLU A 56 8.71 -11.57 1.40
N ASP A 57 9.19 -11.00 2.51
CA ASP A 57 8.86 -11.49 3.86
C ASP A 57 7.44 -11.10 4.33
N GLY A 58 6.73 -10.31 3.52
CA GLY A 58 5.37 -9.84 3.74
C GLY A 58 5.24 -8.52 4.48
N SER A 59 6.33 -7.97 5.02
CA SER A 59 6.33 -6.66 5.69
C SER A 59 6.29 -5.50 4.70
N PHE A 60 5.98 -4.30 5.21
CA PHE A 60 6.01 -3.09 4.40
C PHE A 60 7.32 -2.34 4.50
N GLU A 61 7.84 -1.93 3.35
CA GLU A 61 9.00 -1.06 3.24
C GLU A 61 8.72 0.34 3.79
N THR A 62 9.71 0.98 4.40
CA THR A 62 9.59 2.34 4.95
C THR A 62 10.79 3.25 4.73
N ALA A 63 11.93 2.75 4.22
CA ALA A 63 13.09 3.57 3.89
C ALA A 63 12.88 4.40 2.64
N ALA A 64 12.40 3.75 1.57
CA ALA A 64 12.21 4.37 0.26
C ALA A 64 10.81 4.98 0.10
N ASP A 65 9.78 4.26 0.55
CA ASP A 65 8.39 4.69 0.44
C ASP A 65 7.58 4.14 1.62
N VAL A 66 7.23 5.02 2.55
CA VAL A 66 6.40 4.65 3.70
C VAL A 66 4.97 4.33 3.25
N PRO A 67 4.27 3.38 3.89
CA PRO A 67 2.85 3.18 3.68
C PRO A 67 2.11 4.51 3.83
N HIS A 68 1.35 4.89 2.81
CA HIS A 68 0.77 6.23 2.74
C HIS A 68 -0.61 6.22 2.09
N ILE A 69 -1.31 7.34 2.29
CA ILE A 69 -2.58 7.62 1.62
C ILE A 69 -2.28 8.59 0.48
N TYR A 70 -2.54 8.14 -0.74
CA TYR A 70 -2.43 8.96 -1.93
C TYR A 70 -3.77 9.67 -2.20
N LEU A 71 -3.68 10.95 -2.53
CA LEU A 71 -4.81 11.80 -2.87
C LEU A 71 -4.71 12.18 -4.35
N GLU A 72 -5.74 11.81 -5.11
CA GLU A 72 -5.90 12.26 -6.48
C GLU A 72 -6.85 13.46 -6.52
N PHE A 73 -6.40 14.60 -7.04
CA PHE A 73 -7.24 15.77 -7.23
C PHE A 73 -7.25 16.20 -8.69
N HIS A 74 -8.44 16.37 -9.26
CA HIS A 74 -8.55 17.07 -10.54
C HIS A 74 -8.25 18.57 -10.34
N PRO A 75 -7.28 19.14 -11.08
CA PRO A 75 -6.74 20.48 -10.81
C PRO A 75 -7.76 21.61 -11.02
N ASP A 76 -8.78 21.38 -11.85
CA ASP A 76 -9.79 22.37 -12.20
C ASP A 76 -11.03 22.33 -11.30
N SER A 77 -11.05 21.46 -10.29
CA SER A 77 -12.21 21.24 -9.41
C SER A 77 -11.86 21.56 -7.95
N GLY A 78 -12.46 22.63 -7.42
CA GLY A 78 -12.38 22.95 -6.00
C GLY A 78 -13.24 22.03 -5.13
N LEU A 79 -12.97 21.98 -3.82
CA LEU A 79 -13.80 21.26 -2.86
C LEU A 79 -14.93 22.17 -2.35
N THR A 80 -16.18 21.72 -2.52
CA THR A 80 -17.31 22.28 -1.76
C THR A 80 -17.22 21.84 -0.29
N ILE A 81 -18.01 22.47 0.59
CA ILE A 81 -18.06 22.11 2.01
C ILE A 81 -18.51 20.65 2.17
N GLU A 82 -19.51 20.21 1.42
CA GLU A 82 -20.02 18.84 1.45
C GLU A 82 -18.95 17.85 1.00
N ASN A 83 -18.29 18.12 -0.12
CA ASN A 83 -17.24 17.25 -0.67
C ASN A 83 -16.02 17.18 0.26
N ALA A 84 -15.63 18.30 0.88
CA ALA A 84 -14.54 18.32 1.85
C ALA A 84 -14.85 17.46 3.08
N ARG A 85 -16.09 17.52 3.60
CA ARG A 85 -16.52 16.68 4.72
C ARG A 85 -16.57 15.20 4.35
N ALA A 86 -17.09 14.89 3.18
CA ALA A 86 -17.14 13.50 2.70
C ALA A 86 -15.73 12.94 2.47
N LEU A 87 -14.82 13.74 1.92
CA LEU A 87 -13.42 13.36 1.75
C LEU A 87 -12.71 13.15 3.09
N ALA A 88 -12.97 14.00 4.09
CA ALA A 88 -12.40 13.85 5.43
C ALA A 88 -12.83 12.53 6.11
N LEU A 89 -14.07 12.10 5.90
CA LEU A 89 -14.54 10.80 6.38
C LEU A 89 -13.75 9.66 5.73
N VAL A 90 -13.65 9.65 4.39
CA VAL A 90 -12.91 8.60 3.65
C VAL A 90 -11.44 8.58 4.04
N LEU A 91 -10.82 9.74 4.27
CA LEU A 91 -9.45 9.84 4.76
C LEU A 91 -9.27 9.19 6.13
N THR A 92 -10.22 9.42 7.04
CA THR A 92 -10.19 8.85 8.40
C THR A 92 -10.34 7.33 8.36
N GLU A 93 -11.27 6.83 7.55
CA GLU A 93 -11.45 5.38 7.31
C GLU A 93 -10.22 4.75 6.66
N SER A 94 -9.60 5.46 5.71
CA SER A 94 -8.37 5.00 5.04
C SER A 94 -7.19 4.92 6.00
N ALA A 95 -7.07 5.89 6.91
CA ALA A 95 -6.04 5.88 7.94
C ALA A 95 -6.19 4.68 8.88
N ALA A 96 -7.40 4.44 9.38
CA ALA A 96 -7.68 3.28 10.23
C ALA A 96 -7.41 1.94 9.51
N GLN A 97 -7.72 1.85 8.22
CA GLN A 97 -7.41 0.67 7.41
C GLN A 97 -5.91 0.48 7.23
N LEU A 98 -5.16 1.55 6.97
CA LEU A 98 -3.70 1.49 6.81
C LEU A 98 -3.00 1.15 8.13
N GLU A 99 -3.49 1.67 9.26
CA GLU A 99 -3.03 1.27 10.60
C GLU A 99 -3.20 -0.24 10.80
N SER A 100 -4.37 -0.79 10.45
CA SER A 100 -4.61 -2.23 10.52
C SER A 100 -3.68 -3.05 9.60
N TRP A 101 -3.31 -2.52 8.43
CA TRP A 101 -2.31 -3.16 7.57
C TRP A 101 -0.95 -3.20 8.27
N ILE A 102 -0.50 -2.06 8.81
CA ILE A 102 0.80 -1.97 9.49
C ILE A 102 0.85 -2.90 10.72
N GLU A 103 -0.22 -3.00 11.50
CA GLU A 103 -0.32 -3.91 12.65
C GLU A 103 -0.23 -5.39 12.25
N MET A 104 -0.81 -5.76 11.10
CA MET A 104 -0.88 -7.14 10.64
C MET A 104 0.41 -7.62 9.97
N PHE A 105 1.05 -6.76 9.18
CA PHE A 105 2.18 -7.12 8.33
C PHE A 105 3.52 -6.60 8.88
N GLY A 106 3.50 -5.63 9.79
CA GLY A 106 4.69 -4.95 10.28
C GLY A 106 5.27 -3.99 9.24
N ALA A 107 6.33 -3.29 9.65
CA ALA A 107 7.05 -2.35 8.82
C ALA A 107 8.57 -2.52 9.01
N VAL A 108 9.33 -2.45 7.92
CA VAL A 108 10.78 -2.58 7.89
C VAL A 108 11.40 -1.32 7.27
N ALA A 109 12.48 -0.82 7.87
CA ALA A 109 13.13 0.44 7.48
C ALA A 109 14.38 0.25 6.63
N ASP A 110 14.85 -0.98 6.47
CA ASP A 110 15.91 -1.33 5.52
C ASP A 110 15.85 -2.85 5.27
N PRO A 111 15.26 -3.30 4.16
CA PRO A 111 15.17 -4.71 3.81
C PRO A 111 16.49 -5.23 3.22
N GLY A 112 17.43 -4.33 2.89
CA GLY A 112 18.72 -4.62 2.27
C GLY A 112 19.90 -4.57 3.25
N ALA A 113 19.70 -4.06 4.47
CA ALA A 113 20.68 -4.16 5.54
C ALA A 113 20.84 -5.63 5.94
N GLU A 114 21.91 -6.25 5.43
CA GLU A 114 22.32 -7.60 5.78
C GLU A 114 22.27 -7.80 7.31
N ARG A 115 21.55 -8.84 7.75
CA ARG A 115 21.66 -9.39 9.11
C ARG A 115 22.86 -10.32 9.22
#